data_AF-A0A072TEZ3-F1
#
_entry.id   AF-A0A072TEZ3-F1
#
_cell.length_a   1.000
_cell.length_b   1.000
_cell.length_c   1.000
_cell.angle_alpha   90.00
_cell.angle_beta   90.00
_cell.angle_gamma   90.00
#
_symmetry.space_group_name_H-M   'P 1'
#
loop_
_entity.id
_entity.type
_entity.pdbx_description
1 polymer ?
#
loop_
_entity_poly.entity_id
_entity_poly.type
_entity_poly.pdbx_seq_one_letter_code
_entity_poly.pdbx_strand_id
1 'polypeptide(L)'
;MGLLCRHILVIFHAKNVAEIPDMYILKRWTKDANKGVVFIEDGPKSSSTGNSSTLQSLHVHKQASLLPDLAAKSEKIYKLISSDLEETYKKALIMEAELDNESDIIPPDASCQNLIHEQPSESSEPIIRDPLPSQTKGRKKDSIKETQNGRIKSSLELSVNRTTVKRKSCQVCGLHGHNKRSCKEKDK
;
A
#
# COMPACT_ATOMS: atom_id res chain seq x y z
N MET A 1 15.68 8.06 -0.92
CA MET A 1 16.43 9.35 -0.91
C MET A 1 15.43 10.50 -1.01
N GLY A 2 15.63 11.60 -0.28
CA GLY A 2 14.61 12.65 -0.04
C GLY A 2 14.82 13.94 -0.85
N LEU A 3 14.11 15.02 -0.47
CA LEU A 3 14.42 16.39 -0.90
C LEU A 3 15.79 16.84 -0.38
N LEU A 4 16.33 17.90 -0.99
CA LEU A 4 17.50 18.58 -0.50
C LEU A 4 17.31 19.00 0.97
N CYS A 5 18.31 18.73 1.80
CA CYS A 5 18.27 19.08 3.21
C CYS A 5 18.52 20.59 3.41
N ARG A 6 18.19 21.11 4.59
CA ARG A 6 18.44 22.53 4.91
C ARG A 6 19.91 22.93 4.72
N HIS A 7 20.86 22.03 4.97
CA HIS A 7 22.30 22.34 4.89
C HIS A 7 22.74 22.75 3.48
N ILE A 8 22.30 22.02 2.45
CA ILE A 8 22.69 22.33 1.06
C ILE A 8 22.02 23.62 0.56
N LEU A 9 20.80 23.92 1.03
CA LEU A 9 20.12 25.18 0.69
C LEU A 9 20.88 26.41 1.23
N VAL A 10 21.48 26.30 2.42
CA VAL A 10 22.33 27.38 2.97
C VAL A 10 23.59 27.57 2.12
N ILE A 11 24.18 26.49 1.61
CA ILE A 11 25.35 26.57 0.72
C ILE A 11 24.97 27.25 -0.59
N PHE A 12 23.83 26.91 -1.18
CA PHE A 12 23.31 27.55 -2.39
C PHE A 12 23.10 29.05 -2.19
N HIS A 13 22.49 29.44 -1.07
CA HIS A 13 22.33 30.85 -0.72
C HIS A 13 23.69 31.56 -0.58
N ALA A 14 24.67 30.96 0.11
CA ALA A 14 26.00 31.54 0.27
C ALA A 14 26.78 31.66 -1.06
N LYS A 15 26.43 30.83 -2.05
CA LYS A 15 27.01 30.84 -3.40
C LYS A 15 26.19 31.66 -4.41
N ASN A 16 25.17 32.41 -3.96
CA ASN A 16 24.25 33.15 -4.82
C ASN A 16 23.61 32.29 -5.93
N VAL A 17 23.35 31.02 -5.64
CA VAL A 17 22.59 30.13 -6.52
C VAL A 17 21.11 30.41 -6.27
N ALA A 18 20.47 31.09 -7.23
CA ALA A 18 19.07 31.52 -7.12
C ALA A 18 18.06 30.36 -7.30
N GLU A 19 18.45 29.32 -8.03
CA GLU A 19 17.58 28.19 -8.37
C GLU A 19 18.28 26.85 -8.11
N ILE A 20 17.52 25.85 -7.68
CA ILE A 20 18.05 24.50 -7.46
C ILE A 20 18.41 23.89 -8.82
N PRO A 21 19.65 23.44 -9.06
CA PRO A 21 20.01 22.81 -10.32
C PRO A 21 19.19 21.55 -10.60
N ASP A 22 18.80 21.34 -11.86
CA ASP A 22 17.91 20.26 -12.31
C ASP A 22 18.38 18.86 -11.89
N MET A 23 19.69 18.64 -11.81
CA MET A 23 20.27 17.37 -11.37
C MET A 23 19.87 16.95 -9.94
N TYR A 24 19.39 17.90 -9.13
CA TYR A 24 18.87 17.65 -7.78
C TYR A 24 17.34 17.52 -7.73
N ILE A 25 16.62 17.82 -8.82
CA ILE A 25 15.16 17.76 -8.93
C ILE A 25 14.77 16.40 -9.51
N LEU A 26 14.35 15.47 -8.66
CA LEU A 26 13.95 14.13 -9.11
C LEU A 26 12.50 14.14 -9.61
N LYS A 27 12.18 13.36 -10.66
CA LYS A 27 10.85 13.25 -11.30
C LYS A 27 9.68 13.16 -10.31
N ARG A 28 9.82 12.38 -9.23
CA ARG A 28 8.78 12.21 -8.20
C ARG A 28 8.41 13.50 -7.44
N TRP A 29 9.27 14.52 -7.48
CA TRP A 29 9.05 15.83 -6.84
C TRP A 29 8.58 16.90 -7.83
N THR A 30 8.41 16.55 -9.10
CA THR A 30 7.86 17.47 -10.12
C THR A 30 6.34 17.38 -10.15
N LYS A 31 5.69 18.43 -10.67
CA LYS A 31 4.22 18.44 -10.91
C LYS A 31 3.79 17.29 -11.85
N ASP A 32 4.72 16.81 -12.66
CA ASP A 32 4.52 15.75 -13.64
C ASP A 32 4.86 14.36 -13.09
N ALA A 33 5.07 14.22 -11.77
CA ALA A 33 5.31 12.94 -11.11
C ALA A 33 4.27 11.88 -11.48
N ASN A 34 3.01 12.28 -11.67
CA ASN A 34 1.90 11.41 -12.04
C ASN A 34 1.61 11.37 -13.54
N LYS A 35 2.24 12.25 -14.34
CA LYS A 35 2.05 12.29 -15.80
C LYS A 35 2.89 11.26 -16.55
N GLY A 36 3.75 10.52 -15.83
CA GLY A 36 4.76 9.63 -16.40
C GLY A 36 4.36 8.17 -16.57
N VAL A 37 3.13 7.85 -16.97
CA VAL A 37 2.89 6.65 -17.79
C VAL A 37 1.99 7.06 -18.96
N VAL A 38 2.43 8.11 -19.66
CA VAL A 38 2.16 8.20 -21.09
C VAL A 38 3.13 7.20 -21.72
N PHE A 39 2.57 6.19 -22.38
CA PHE A 39 3.18 5.18 -23.24
C PHE A 39 4.72 5.09 -23.14
N ILE A 40 5.20 4.15 -22.31
CA ILE A 40 6.55 3.63 -22.50
C ILE A 40 6.46 2.70 -23.71
N GLU A 41 6.61 3.26 -24.92
CA GLU A 41 7.11 2.52 -26.09
C GLU A 41 8.59 2.24 -25.87
N ASP A 42 8.89 1.40 -24.88
CA ASP A 42 10.20 0.81 -24.65
C ASP A 42 9.97 -0.30 -23.63
N GLY A 43 9.70 -1.50 -24.14
CA GLY A 43 9.38 -2.66 -23.34
C GLY A 43 10.38 -2.85 -22.19
N PRO A 44 9.92 -3.31 -21.01
CA PRO A 44 10.83 -3.63 -19.93
C PRO A 44 11.73 -4.78 -20.41
N LYS A 45 13.00 -4.46 -20.69
CA LYS A 45 14.04 -5.47 -20.84
C LYS A 45 14.03 -6.31 -19.58
N SER A 46 13.66 -7.56 -19.78
CA SER A 46 13.57 -8.62 -18.79
C SER A 46 14.82 -8.67 -17.91
N SER A 47 14.64 -8.41 -16.62
CA SER A 47 15.51 -9.01 -15.60
C SER A 47 14.71 -9.23 -14.32
N SER A 48 14.70 -10.49 -13.88
CA SER A 48 14.25 -11.05 -12.60
C SER A 48 12.73 -11.12 -12.31
N THR A 49 12.17 -12.26 -12.69
CA THR A 49 11.48 -13.25 -11.83
C THR A 49 10.92 -12.75 -10.49
N GLY A 50 9.58 -12.66 -10.41
CA GLY A 50 8.86 -12.57 -9.14
C GLY A 50 7.47 -11.91 -9.22
N ASN A 51 7.28 -10.92 -10.09
CA ASN A 51 6.06 -10.09 -10.10
C ASN A 51 5.49 -9.80 -11.51
N SER A 52 5.76 -10.68 -12.49
CA SER A 52 5.41 -10.43 -13.89
C SER A 52 3.90 -10.25 -14.10
N SER A 53 3.06 -11.12 -13.53
CA SER A 53 1.60 -11.10 -13.69
C SER A 53 0.95 -9.86 -13.07
N THR A 54 1.37 -9.47 -11.85
CA THR A 54 0.85 -8.27 -11.18
C THR A 54 1.21 -7.00 -11.95
N LEU A 55 2.44 -6.91 -12.48
CA LEU A 55 2.87 -5.76 -13.28
C LEU A 55 2.12 -5.70 -14.62
N GLN A 56 1.91 -6.84 -15.28
CA GLN A 56 1.12 -6.94 -16.52
C GLN A 56 -0.34 -6.53 -16.27
N SER A 57 -0.98 -7.06 -15.23
CA SER A 57 -2.36 -6.71 -14.84
C SER A 57 -2.50 -5.21 -14.52
N LEU A 58 -1.57 -4.64 -13.75
CA LEU A 58 -1.58 -3.21 -13.43
C LEU A 58 -1.40 -2.33 -14.68
N HIS A 59 -0.57 -2.77 -15.63
CA HIS A 59 -0.36 -2.07 -16.89
C HIS A 59 -1.65 -2.00 -17.71
N VAL A 60 -2.30 -3.13 -17.93
CA VAL A 60 -3.57 -3.21 -18.70
C VAL A 60 -4.67 -2.43 -18.00
N HIS A 61 -4.81 -2.57 -16.68
CA HIS A 61 -5.80 -1.81 -15.90
C HIS A 61 -5.61 -0.29 -16.06
N LYS A 62 -4.36 0.18 -16.02
CA LYS A 62 -4.06 1.60 -16.22
C LYS A 62 -4.44 2.08 -17.61
N GLN A 63 -4.18 1.30 -18.65
CA GLN A 63 -4.57 1.66 -20.02
C GLN A 63 -6.11 1.71 -20.15
N ALA A 64 -6.80 0.68 -19.66
CA ALA A 64 -8.26 0.60 -19.70
C ALA A 64 -8.94 1.74 -18.93
N SER A 65 -8.31 2.26 -17.87
CA SER A 65 -8.87 3.34 -17.04
C SER A 65 -9.11 4.66 -17.77
N LEU A 66 -8.50 4.87 -18.95
CA LEU A 66 -8.68 6.09 -19.76
C LEU A 66 -9.91 6.03 -20.67
N LEU A 67 -10.45 4.82 -20.89
CA LEU A 67 -11.52 4.57 -21.85
C LEU A 67 -12.90 5.12 -21.41
N PRO A 68 -13.32 5.05 -20.14
CA PRO A 68 -14.64 5.53 -19.72
C PRO A 68 -14.87 7.02 -20.02
N ASP A 69 -13.87 7.86 -19.75
CA ASP A 69 -13.95 9.31 -19.99
C ASP A 69 -14.06 9.65 -21.49
N LEU A 70 -13.50 8.80 -22.36
CA LEU A 70 -13.62 8.93 -23.82
C LEU A 70 -14.98 8.43 -24.30
N ALA A 71 -15.43 7.28 -23.80
CA ALA A 71 -16.73 6.69 -24.13
C ALA A 71 -17.89 7.64 -23.78
N ALA A 72 -17.80 8.36 -22.65
CA ALA A 72 -18.83 9.30 -22.21
C ALA A 72 -19.03 10.50 -23.16
N LYS A 73 -18.06 10.80 -24.04
CA LYS A 73 -18.11 11.98 -24.93
C LYS A 73 -18.91 11.76 -26.21
N SER A 74 -19.09 10.51 -26.65
CA SER A 74 -19.73 10.21 -27.93
C SER A 74 -20.22 8.77 -27.98
N GLU A 75 -21.46 8.57 -28.42
CA GLU A 75 -22.05 7.25 -28.63
C GLU A 75 -21.25 6.41 -29.63
N LYS A 76 -20.67 7.05 -30.66
CA LYS A 76 -19.81 6.36 -31.64
C LYS A 76 -18.53 5.82 -30.98
N ILE A 77 -17.93 6.61 -30.10
CA ILE A 77 -16.72 6.22 -29.37
C ILE A 77 -17.05 5.12 -28.36
N TYR A 78 -18.18 5.23 -27.65
CA TYR A 78 -18.67 4.17 -26.78
C TYR A 78 -18.84 2.84 -27.53
N LYS A 79 -19.54 2.83 -28.67
CA LYS A 79 -19.75 1.62 -29.47
C LYS A 79 -18.44 0.98 -29.94
N LEU A 80 -17.49 1.81 -30.38
CA LEU A 80 -16.15 1.35 -30.76
C LEU A 80 -15.42 0.70 -29.58
N ILE A 81 -15.31 1.41 -28.45
CA ILE A 81 -14.64 0.90 -27.24
C ILE A 81 -15.30 -0.38 -26.74
N SER A 82 -16.64 -0.44 -26.69
CA SER A 82 -17.35 -1.63 -26.24
C SER A 82 -17.13 -2.84 -27.15
N SER A 83 -17.20 -2.64 -28.47
CA SER A 83 -16.94 -3.70 -29.44
C SER A 83 -15.51 -4.24 -29.33
N ASP A 84 -14.52 -3.34 -29.27
CA ASP A 84 -13.11 -3.71 -29.21
C ASP A 84 -12.77 -4.43 -27.89
N LEU A 85 -13.33 -3.98 -26.76
CA LEU A 85 -13.15 -4.65 -25.46
C LEU A 85 -13.76 -6.06 -25.46
N GLU A 86 -14.93 -6.24 -26.06
CA GLU A 86 -15.57 -7.55 -26.15
C GLU A 86 -14.77 -8.50 -27.07
N GLU A 87 -14.29 -8.02 -28.21
CA GLU A 87 -13.47 -8.79 -29.13
C GLU A 87 -12.14 -9.20 -28.50
N THR A 88 -11.45 -8.26 -27.85
CA THR A 88 -10.18 -8.55 -27.17
C THR A 88 -10.34 -9.54 -26.03
N TYR A 89 -11.42 -9.42 -25.25
CA TYR A 89 -11.75 -10.39 -24.19
C TYR A 89 -11.97 -11.80 -24.76
N LYS A 90 -12.74 -11.93 -25.86
CA LYS A 90 -12.96 -13.23 -26.52
C LYS A 90 -11.65 -13.85 -27.01
N LYS A 91 -10.78 -13.06 -27.65
CA LYS A 91 -9.46 -13.54 -28.12
C LYS A 91 -8.57 -13.99 -26.96
N ALA A 92 -8.59 -13.28 -25.84
CA ALA A 92 -7.83 -13.65 -24.65
C ALA A 92 -8.30 -14.99 -24.05
N LEU A 93 -9.62 -15.22 -23.98
CA LEU A 93 -10.18 -16.51 -23.52
C LEU A 93 -9.79 -17.68 -24.42
N ILE A 94 -9.78 -17.48 -25.74
CA ILE A 94 -9.35 -18.51 -26.69
C ILE A 94 -7.88 -18.86 -26.45
N MET A 95 -7.03 -17.83 -26.33
CA MET A 95 -5.60 -18.03 -26.06
C MET A 95 -5.34 -18.71 -24.71
N GLU A 96 -6.12 -18.38 -23.68
CA GLU A 96 -6.04 -19.06 -22.37
C GLU A 96 -6.37 -20.55 -22.50
N ALA A 97 -7.43 -20.90 -23.23
CA ALA A 97 -7.79 -22.29 -23.49
C ALA A 97 -6.75 -23.05 -24.35
N GLU A 98 -6.07 -22.37 -25.28
CA GLU A 98 -4.99 -22.98 -26.08
C GLU A 98 -3.75 -23.31 -25.23
N LEU A 99 -3.46 -22.52 -24.20
CA LEU A 99 -2.35 -22.79 -23.27
C LEU A 99 -2.59 -24.05 -22.42
N ASP A 100 -3.84 -24.36 -22.10
CA ASP A 100 -4.22 -25.56 -21.34
C ASP A 100 -4.21 -26.85 -22.18
N ASN A 101 -4.27 -26.76 -23.52
CA ASN A 101 -4.31 -27.92 -24.41
C ASN A 101 -2.92 -28.47 -24.82
N GLU A 102 -1.84 -27.71 -24.63
CA GLU A 102 -0.47 -28.13 -24.94
C GLU A 102 0.18 -29.02 -23.85
N SER A 103 -0.48 -29.23 -22.70
CA SER A 103 0.05 -30.09 -21.63
C SER A 103 -0.30 -31.57 -21.72
N ASP A 104 -1.13 -32.00 -22.70
CA ASP A 104 -1.67 -33.37 -22.76
C ASP A 104 -1.04 -34.29 -23.82
N ILE A 105 0.17 -34.00 -24.32
CA ILE A 105 0.95 -34.96 -25.14
C ILE A 105 2.21 -35.42 -24.38
N ILE A 106 2.03 -36.34 -23.44
CA ILE A 106 3.11 -37.22 -22.95
C ILE A 106 2.65 -38.68 -23.16
N PRO A 107 3.30 -39.47 -24.05
CA PRO A 107 3.06 -40.90 -24.15
C PRO A 107 3.49 -41.65 -22.88
N PRO A 108 2.80 -42.75 -22.49
CA PRO A 108 3.06 -43.44 -21.24
C PRO A 108 4.25 -44.39 -21.39
N ASP A 109 5.26 -44.26 -20.54
CA ASP A 109 6.09 -45.42 -20.16
C ASP A 109 6.54 -45.37 -18.69
N ALA A 110 6.21 -46.48 -18.05
CA ALA A 110 6.60 -47.13 -16.81
C ALA A 110 7.25 -46.41 -15.61
N SER A 111 6.66 -46.76 -14.47
CA SER A 111 7.29 -47.07 -13.17
C SER A 111 7.66 -45.87 -12.30
N CYS A 112 7.18 -45.72 -11.07
CA CYS A 112 6.95 -46.75 -10.06
C CYS A 112 5.74 -46.43 -9.17
N GLN A 113 5.16 -47.53 -8.70
CA GLN A 113 4.11 -47.68 -7.71
C GLN A 113 4.35 -46.83 -6.45
N ASN A 114 3.27 -46.21 -5.94
CA ASN A 114 2.66 -46.63 -4.68
C ASN A 114 1.30 -45.95 -4.49
N LEU A 115 0.25 -46.78 -4.50
CA LEU A 115 -1.07 -46.45 -3.98
C LEU A 115 -0.98 -46.23 -2.47
N ILE A 116 -1.45 -45.08 -1.99
CA ILE A 116 -2.34 -45.06 -0.82
C ILE A 116 -3.57 -44.23 -1.21
N HIS A 117 -4.64 -44.98 -1.45
CA HIS A 117 -6.02 -44.54 -1.49
C HIS A 117 -6.45 -44.13 -0.09
N GLU A 118 -6.99 -42.92 0.09
CA GLU A 118 -8.19 -42.63 0.91
C GLU A 118 -8.70 -41.20 0.60
N GLN A 119 -9.92 -41.12 0.11
CA GLN A 119 -10.89 -40.02 0.22
C GLN A 119 -12.12 -40.64 0.92
N PRO A 120 -13.03 -39.91 1.59
CA PRO A 120 -13.22 -38.45 1.63
C PRO A 120 -13.51 -37.89 3.05
N SER A 121 -13.22 -36.61 3.34
CA SER A 121 -14.06 -35.81 4.27
C SER A 121 -13.66 -34.34 4.39
N GLU A 122 -14.70 -33.51 4.40
CA GLU A 122 -14.81 -32.16 4.95
C GLU A 122 -14.00 -31.03 4.31
N SER A 123 -14.72 -30.32 3.43
CA SER A 123 -14.54 -28.90 3.15
C SER A 123 -14.36 -28.12 4.46
N SER A 124 -13.12 -27.75 4.77
CA SER A 124 -12.85 -26.58 5.59
C SER A 124 -12.45 -25.47 4.63
N GLU A 125 -13.39 -24.58 4.34
CA GLU A 125 -13.04 -23.28 3.75
C GLU A 125 -11.91 -22.67 4.59
N PRO A 126 -10.81 -22.21 3.98
CA PRO A 126 -9.82 -21.48 4.75
C PRO A 126 -10.49 -20.20 5.24
N ILE A 127 -10.71 -20.09 6.56
CA ILE A 127 -11.15 -18.84 7.17
C ILE A 127 -10.00 -17.84 6.98
N ILE A 128 -10.12 -17.02 5.93
CA ILE A 128 -9.27 -15.88 5.67
C ILE A 128 -9.52 -14.89 6.81
N ARG A 129 -8.58 -14.84 7.77
CA ARG A 129 -8.61 -13.85 8.85
C ARG A 129 -7.98 -12.55 8.36
N ASP A 130 -8.48 -11.44 8.90
CA ASP A 130 -7.90 -10.13 8.64
C ASP A 130 -6.39 -10.15 8.98
N PRO A 131 -5.54 -9.60 8.10
CA PRO A 131 -4.10 -9.54 8.35
C PRO A 131 -3.83 -8.77 9.64
N LEU A 132 -2.96 -9.33 10.49
CA LEU A 132 -2.57 -8.69 11.74
C LEU A 132 -2.07 -7.26 11.48
N PRO A 133 -2.52 -6.26 12.24
CA PRO A 133 -2.09 -4.89 12.04
C PRO A 133 -0.58 -4.78 12.23
N SER A 134 0.13 -4.55 11.13
CA SER A 134 1.57 -4.34 11.15
C SER A 134 1.90 -2.96 11.71
N GLN A 135 2.96 -2.89 12.53
CA GLN A 135 3.44 -1.63 13.06
C GLN A 135 4.16 -0.85 11.95
N THR A 136 3.49 0.13 11.34
CA THR A 136 4.13 1.05 10.40
C THR A 136 5.21 1.86 11.12
N LYS A 137 6.43 1.81 10.57
CA LYS A 137 7.60 2.55 11.06
C LYS A 137 7.24 4.05 11.22
N GLY A 138 7.24 4.54 12.45
CA GLY A 138 6.97 5.96 12.77
C GLY A 138 5.65 6.24 13.50
N ARG A 139 4.72 5.28 13.61
CA ARG A 139 3.59 5.45 14.54
C ARG A 139 4.13 5.30 15.95
N LYS A 140 4.27 6.41 16.67
CA LYS A 140 4.60 6.35 18.10
C LYS A 140 3.50 5.53 18.77
N LYS A 141 3.89 4.48 19.50
CA LYS A 141 3.03 3.78 20.45
C LYS A 141 2.61 4.83 21.48
N ASP A 142 1.52 5.53 21.22
CA ASP A 142 0.92 6.39 22.21
C ASP A 142 0.60 5.47 23.37
N SER A 143 1.30 5.68 24.47
CA SER A 143 1.16 4.91 25.71
C SER A 143 -0.17 5.26 26.41
N ILE A 144 -1.21 5.57 25.61
CA ILE A 144 -2.61 5.70 25.99
C ILE A 144 -3.32 4.45 25.46
N LYS A 145 -2.83 3.32 25.97
CA LYS A 145 -3.62 2.19 26.46
C LYS A 145 -4.67 1.67 25.47
N GLU A 146 -4.19 0.88 24.51
CA GLU A 146 -4.93 -0.27 24.00
C GLU A 146 -5.54 -1.02 25.20
N THR A 147 -6.84 -1.26 25.15
CA THR A 147 -7.41 -2.33 25.97
C THR A 147 -6.85 -3.65 25.47
N GLN A 148 -7.02 -4.72 26.25
CA GLN A 148 -6.53 -6.06 25.91
C GLN A 148 -6.99 -6.56 24.51
N ASN A 149 -8.01 -5.90 23.92
CA ASN A 149 -8.61 -6.25 22.64
C ASN A 149 -8.37 -5.20 21.53
N GLY A 150 -7.45 -4.24 21.71
CA GLY A 150 -7.12 -3.25 20.66
C GLY A 150 -8.26 -2.28 20.30
N ARG A 151 -9.36 -2.26 21.07
CA ARG A 151 -10.51 -1.39 20.82
C ARG A 151 -10.15 0.08 21.06
N ILE A 152 -10.35 0.90 20.04
CA ILE A 152 -10.27 2.36 20.13
C ILE A 152 -11.42 2.86 21.01
N LYS A 153 -11.11 3.57 22.09
CA LYS A 153 -12.13 4.17 22.99
C LYS A 153 -12.69 5.47 22.42
N SER A 154 -13.98 5.70 22.65
CA SER A 154 -14.64 6.96 22.28
C SER A 154 -14.18 8.14 23.16
N SER A 155 -14.36 9.38 22.68
CA SER A 155 -14.02 10.59 23.42
C SER A 155 -14.70 10.68 24.79
N LEU A 156 -15.94 10.19 24.90
CA LEU A 156 -16.71 10.17 26.14
C LEU A 156 -16.08 9.18 27.14
N GLU A 157 -15.79 7.96 26.71
CA GLU A 157 -15.11 6.95 27.54
C GLU A 157 -13.71 7.41 27.98
N LEU A 158 -12.99 8.13 27.11
CA LEU A 158 -11.69 8.72 27.45
C LEU A 158 -11.83 9.81 28.52
N SER A 159 -12.83 10.69 28.42
CA SER A 159 -13.08 11.72 29.42
C SER A 159 -13.46 11.16 30.80
N VAL A 160 -14.30 10.12 30.84
CA VAL A 160 -14.72 9.45 32.08
C VAL A 160 -13.54 8.69 32.71
N ASN A 161 -12.68 8.07 31.92
CA ASN A 161 -11.46 7.46 32.47
C ASN A 161 -10.45 8.50 32.97
N ARG A 162 -10.43 9.72 32.41
CA ARG A 162 -9.55 10.80 32.87
C ARG A 162 -9.95 11.38 34.23
N THR A 163 -11.22 11.23 34.63
CA THR A 163 -11.71 11.62 35.96
C THR A 163 -11.49 10.55 37.01
N THR A 164 -11.46 9.26 36.63
CA THR A 164 -11.25 8.14 37.56
C THR A 164 -9.77 7.81 37.81
N VAL A 165 -8.86 8.20 36.90
CA VAL A 165 -7.41 8.04 37.12
C VAL A 165 -6.94 9.05 38.18
N LYS A 166 -6.53 8.54 39.35
CA LYS A 166 -5.85 9.32 40.39
C LYS A 166 -4.67 10.07 39.77
N ARG A 167 -4.80 11.39 39.64
CA ARG A 167 -3.70 12.24 39.16
C ARG A 167 -2.56 12.16 40.17
N LYS A 168 -1.31 12.12 39.70
CA LYS A 168 -0.17 12.09 40.62
C LYS A 168 -0.13 13.38 41.43
N SER A 169 -0.04 13.26 42.75
CA SER A 169 0.20 14.38 43.66
C SER A 169 1.64 14.88 43.51
N CYS A 170 1.85 16.15 43.85
CA CYS A 170 3.18 16.71 43.96
C CYS A 170 3.96 15.98 45.06
N GLN A 171 5.15 15.48 44.75
CA GLN A 171 5.99 14.77 45.72
C GLN A 171 6.60 15.66 46.81
N VAL A 172 6.42 16.98 46.72
CA VAL A 172 6.93 17.94 47.72
C VAL A 172 5.82 18.32 48.70
N CYS A 173 4.68 18.79 48.21
CA CYS A 173 3.58 19.28 49.06
C CYS A 173 2.35 18.37 49.11
N GLY A 174 2.32 17.26 48.36
CA GLY A 174 1.19 16.33 48.32
C GLY A 174 -0.05 16.84 47.56
N LEU A 175 -0.09 18.11 47.15
CA LEU A 175 -1.22 18.69 46.43
C LEU A 175 -1.24 18.30 44.94
N HIS A 176 -2.43 18.30 44.34
CA HIS A 176 -2.63 17.95 42.93
C HIS A 176 -2.58 19.19 42.03
N GLY A 177 -2.41 18.98 40.72
CA GLY A 177 -2.46 20.07 39.71
C GLY A 177 -1.10 20.67 39.34
N HIS A 178 -0.02 20.24 39.99
CA HIS A 178 1.34 20.65 39.67
C HIS A 178 2.33 19.53 40.03
N ASN A 179 3.59 19.62 39.58
CA ASN A 179 4.64 18.65 39.88
C ASN A 179 5.76 19.27 40.74
N LYS A 180 6.74 18.46 41.17
CA LYS A 180 7.88 18.91 41.98
C LYS A 180 8.67 20.07 41.35
N ARG A 181 8.74 20.14 40.01
CA ARG A 181 9.48 21.21 39.31
C ARG A 181 8.74 22.55 39.34
N SER A 182 7.42 22.51 39.42
CA SER A 182 6.54 23.68 39.47
C SER A 182 5.91 23.88 40.86
N CYS A 183 6.48 23.27 41.90
CA CYS A 183 5.97 23.38 43.26
C CYS A 183 6.44 24.68 43.89
N LYS A 184 5.48 25.50 44.34
CA LYS A 184 5.78 26.78 45.03
C LYS A 184 6.38 26.59 46.42
N GLU A 185 6.24 25.39 46.99
CA GLU A 185 6.78 25.03 48.31
C GLU A 185 8.12 24.28 48.20
N LYS A 186 8.78 24.30 47.03
CA LYS A 186 10.05 23.61 46.82
C LYS A 186 11.22 24.26 47.59
N ASP A 187 11.10 25.55 47.87
CA ASP A 187 12.18 26.38 48.43
C ASP A 187 11.88 26.86 49.87
N LYS A 188 10.94 26.21 50.57
CA LYS A 188 10.74 26.32 52.03
C LYS A 188 11.25 25.06 52.70
#